data_AF-A0A4C1U401-F1
#
_entry.id   AF-A0A4C1U401-F1
#
_cell.length_a   1.000
_cell.length_b   1.000
_cell.length_c   1.000
_cell.angle_alpha   90.00
_cell.angle_beta   90.00
_cell.angle_gamma   90.00
#
_symmetry.space_group_name_H-M   'P 1'
#
loop_
_entity.id
_entity.type
_entity.pdbx_description
1 polymer ?
#
loop_
_entity_poly.entity_id
_entity_poly.type
_entity_poly.pdbx_seq_one_letter_code
_entity_poly.pdbx_strand_id
1 'polypeptide(L)'
;MCAQTYIGNVLVSVNPYKNLPIYTPEKIKQYYKKAFFEATPHIFAIADNAYRSLVNEHREQCILISGESGSGKTEASKKVLEYIAATTSHLRNVESVKDKLLQSNPLLEAFGNAKTHRNDNSSRFGKYMDVQFNFEGAPEGGHILNYLLEKSRVVSQMPGERNFHIFYQLLAGGDADLLRRLRLENRPETYKYVTTTDRQLSQRNSDAEQFAVVREAMRTIEMGVEEQEEALAIVASVLHLGNVQLLANDRGYAEILTHDANARHVAELLKVKEEQLRAALTSRTIEARGDVVGTPLDLAQAQYARDALAKAVYDRLFSWLVSKLNTSLAPRSRDARDSVIGILDIYGFEIFPKNSFEQFCINFCNEKLQQLFIQLTLKQEQEEYLREGIEWEPVEYFNNIVICDMIEAKHKAMSSIFMLDLFDIPGKLHFNPLKRFPSCERPLQAEGSLRTRRYIHAQS
;
A
#
# COMPACT_ATOMS: atom_id res chain seq x y z
N MET A 1 -30.74 1.24 -10.85
CA MET A 1 -30.05 1.42 -9.55
C MET A 1 -28.98 2.48 -9.78
N CYS A 2 -29.12 3.67 -9.17
CA CYS A 2 -28.14 4.74 -9.34
C CYS A 2 -26.95 4.42 -8.42
N ALA A 3 -25.81 4.04 -8.99
CA ALA A 3 -24.64 3.65 -8.21
C ALA A 3 -23.90 4.86 -7.62
N GLN A 4 -24.25 6.07 -8.04
CA GLN A 4 -23.53 7.31 -7.72
C GLN A 4 -24.50 8.44 -7.37
N THR A 5 -24.19 9.21 -6.34
CA THR A 5 -24.98 10.37 -5.88
C THR A 5 -24.09 11.45 -5.28
N TYR A 6 -24.51 12.71 -5.35
CA TYR A 6 -23.81 13.81 -4.68
C TYR A 6 -24.30 14.02 -3.25
N ILE A 7 -23.40 14.46 -2.40
CA ILE A 7 -23.65 15.10 -1.10
C ILE A 7 -22.76 16.35 -1.08
N GLY A 8 -23.33 17.50 -1.45
CA GLY A 8 -22.53 18.72 -1.69
C GLY A 8 -21.45 18.48 -2.76
N ASN A 9 -20.19 18.76 -2.40
CA ASN A 9 -19.02 18.54 -3.27
C ASN A 9 -18.48 17.08 -3.23
N VAL A 10 -19.13 16.20 -2.47
CA VAL A 10 -18.74 14.79 -2.31
C VAL A 10 -19.52 13.91 -3.26
N LEU A 11 -18.83 12.99 -3.94
CA LEU A 11 -19.47 11.92 -4.71
C LEU A 11 -19.47 10.63 -3.88
N VAL A 12 -20.66 10.13 -3.57
CA VAL A 12 -20.83 8.78 -3.01
C VAL A 12 -20.94 7.81 -4.18
N SER A 13 -20.08 6.78 -4.21
CA SER A 13 -20.08 5.72 -5.21
C SER A 13 -20.20 4.36 -4.52
N VAL A 14 -21.23 3.60 -4.88
CA VAL A 14 -21.48 2.26 -4.36
C VAL A 14 -20.94 1.23 -5.36
N ASN A 15 -20.10 0.31 -4.88
CA ASN A 15 -19.53 -0.74 -5.73
C ASN A 15 -20.64 -1.65 -6.28
N PRO A 16 -20.85 -1.72 -7.61
CA PRO A 16 -21.92 -2.52 -8.20
C PRO A 16 -21.58 -4.03 -8.28
N TYR A 17 -20.33 -4.43 -8.00
CA TYR A 17 -19.81 -5.80 -8.18
C TYR A 17 -20.05 -6.39 -9.58
N LYS A 18 -20.23 -5.52 -10.58
CA LYS A 18 -20.38 -5.88 -11.99
C LYS A 18 -20.01 -4.69 -12.88
N ASN A 19 -19.63 -4.99 -14.12
CA ASN A 19 -19.39 -3.95 -15.11
C ASN A 19 -20.70 -3.26 -15.48
N LEU A 20 -20.70 -1.93 -15.40
CA LEU A 20 -21.79 -1.08 -15.84
C LEU A 20 -21.34 -0.28 -17.06
N PRO A 21 -22.19 -0.08 -18.09
CA PRO A 21 -21.86 0.69 -19.29
C PRO A 21 -21.92 2.21 -19.03
N ILE A 22 -21.23 2.67 -17.98
CA ILE A 22 -21.22 4.07 -17.53
C ILE A 22 -19.85 4.72 -17.70
N TYR A 23 -18.83 3.98 -18.16
CA TYR A 23 -17.47 4.49 -18.38
C TYR A 23 -17.09 4.42 -19.86
N THR A 24 -18.00 4.85 -20.75
CA THR A 24 -17.79 4.81 -22.21
C THR A 24 -17.23 6.13 -22.75
N PRO A 25 -16.60 6.13 -23.94
CA PRO A 25 -16.14 7.37 -24.58
C PRO A 25 -17.28 8.39 -24.81
N GLU A 26 -18.49 7.93 -25.07
CA GLU A 26 -19.67 8.79 -25.21
C GLU A 26 -20.00 9.46 -23.87
N LYS A 27 -19.85 8.72 -22.77
CA LYS A 27 -20.02 9.29 -21.43
C LYS A 27 -18.95 10.33 -21.15
N ILE A 28 -17.68 10.11 -21.49
CA ILE A 28 -16.62 11.12 -21.33
C ILE A 28 -17.02 12.43 -22.03
N LYS A 29 -17.47 12.37 -23.28
CA LYS A 29 -17.94 13.54 -24.03
C LYS A 29 -19.12 14.26 -23.37
N GLN A 30 -20.02 13.52 -22.70
CA GLN A 30 -21.16 14.11 -21.99
C GLN A 30 -20.74 14.97 -20.78
N TYR A 31 -19.61 14.65 -20.15
CA TYR A 31 -19.13 15.35 -18.95
C TYR A 31 -18.08 16.42 -19.27
N TYR A 32 -17.48 16.37 -20.45
CA TYR A 32 -16.47 17.33 -20.89
C TYR A 32 -16.98 18.77 -20.86
N LYS A 33 -16.29 19.63 -20.10
CA LYS A 33 -16.60 21.07 -19.97
C LYS A 33 -18.00 21.36 -19.40
N LYS A 34 -18.62 20.40 -18.73
CA LYS A 34 -19.94 20.60 -18.13
C LYS A 34 -19.80 21.17 -16.72
N ALA A 35 -20.62 22.15 -16.35
CA ALA A 35 -20.61 22.67 -14.98
C ALA A 35 -20.98 21.56 -13.98
N PHE A 36 -20.32 21.54 -12.83
CA PHE A 36 -20.42 20.43 -11.86
C PHE A 36 -21.87 20.13 -11.45
N PHE A 37 -22.65 21.16 -11.13
CA PHE A 37 -24.06 21.02 -10.72
C PHE A 37 -25.03 20.76 -11.88
N GLU A 38 -24.62 20.92 -13.13
CA GLU A 38 -25.42 20.54 -14.31
C GLU A 38 -25.17 19.08 -14.71
N ALA A 39 -24.05 18.49 -14.26
CA ALA A 39 -23.69 17.11 -14.51
C ALA A 39 -24.42 16.19 -13.53
N THR A 40 -25.03 15.11 -14.03
CA THR A 40 -25.59 14.08 -13.13
C THR A 40 -24.46 13.38 -12.37
N PRO A 41 -24.67 12.93 -11.11
CA PRO A 41 -23.63 12.36 -10.29
C PRO A 41 -22.76 11.32 -11.00
N HIS A 42 -21.47 11.64 -11.17
CA HIS A 42 -20.52 10.73 -11.81
C HIS A 42 -19.06 11.04 -11.45
N ILE A 43 -18.20 10.01 -11.45
CA ILE A 43 -16.75 10.18 -11.24
C ILE A 43 -16.14 11.15 -12.26
N PHE A 44 -16.63 11.12 -13.51
CA PHE A 44 -16.18 12.03 -14.57
C PHE A 44 -16.51 13.50 -14.29
N ALA A 45 -17.58 13.80 -13.54
CA ALA A 45 -17.86 15.18 -13.16
C ALA A 45 -16.84 15.70 -12.13
N ILE A 46 -16.43 14.86 -11.18
CA ILE A 46 -15.37 15.20 -10.21
C ILE A 46 -14.04 15.41 -10.94
N ALA A 47 -13.70 14.52 -11.87
CA ALA A 47 -12.48 14.63 -12.67
C ALA A 47 -12.48 15.88 -13.58
N ASP A 48 -13.60 16.18 -14.24
CA ASP A 48 -13.74 17.40 -15.05
C ASP A 48 -13.63 18.66 -14.21
N ASN A 49 -14.30 18.69 -13.06
CA ASN A 49 -14.25 19.87 -12.18
C ASN A 49 -12.83 20.14 -11.66
N ALA A 50 -12.10 19.10 -11.25
CA ALA A 50 -10.70 19.22 -10.86
C ALA A 50 -9.84 19.69 -12.04
N TYR A 51 -9.96 19.05 -13.21
CA TYR A 51 -9.18 19.42 -14.39
C TYR A 51 -9.44 20.86 -14.85
N ARG A 52 -10.70 21.30 -14.89
CA ARG A 52 -11.04 22.69 -15.25
C ARG A 52 -10.51 23.70 -14.23
N SER A 53 -10.58 23.39 -12.94
CA SER A 53 -10.05 24.28 -11.90
C SER A 53 -8.53 24.44 -12.03
N LEU A 54 -7.83 23.36 -12.36
CA LEU A 54 -6.40 23.39 -12.66
C LEU A 54 -6.09 24.24 -13.90
N VAL A 55 -6.79 24.03 -15.01
CA VAL A 55 -6.51 24.73 -16.28
C VAL A 55 -6.93 26.20 -16.26
N ASN A 56 -8.11 26.52 -15.70
CA ASN A 56 -8.67 27.87 -15.78
C ASN A 56 -8.25 28.78 -14.62
N GLU A 57 -8.00 28.21 -13.44
CA GLU A 57 -7.72 28.97 -12.23
C GLU A 57 -6.29 28.79 -11.72
N HIS A 58 -5.49 27.93 -12.39
CA HIS A 58 -4.11 27.60 -12.01
C HIS A 58 -3.99 27.16 -10.55
N ARG A 59 -5.02 26.44 -10.06
CA ARG A 59 -5.05 25.88 -8.71
C ARG A 59 -4.80 24.38 -8.75
N GLU A 60 -3.78 23.93 -8.03
CA GLU A 60 -3.53 22.51 -7.80
C GLU A 60 -4.75 21.84 -7.15
N GLN A 61 -5.00 20.59 -7.53
CA GLN A 61 -6.17 19.84 -7.08
C GLN A 61 -5.77 18.53 -6.42
N CYS A 62 -6.63 18.02 -5.54
CA CYS A 62 -6.48 16.70 -4.99
C CYS A 62 -7.84 15.99 -4.98
N ILE A 63 -7.89 14.78 -5.53
CA ILE A 63 -9.05 13.90 -5.48
C ILE A 63 -8.77 12.83 -4.43
N LEU A 64 -9.46 12.97 -3.29
CA LEU A 64 -9.41 12.02 -2.18
C LEU A 64 -10.46 10.93 -2.38
N ILE A 65 -10.03 9.66 -2.46
CA ILE A 65 -10.93 8.51 -2.60
C ILE A 65 -10.85 7.67 -1.32
N SER A 66 -11.92 7.71 -0.51
CA SER A 66 -12.00 6.99 0.76
C SER A 66 -13.08 5.90 0.75
N GLY A 67 -12.99 4.95 1.70
CA GLY A 67 -13.94 3.87 1.88
C GLY A 67 -13.30 2.58 2.39
N GLU A 68 -14.12 1.63 2.84
CA GLU A 68 -13.66 0.33 3.35
C GLU A 68 -12.93 -0.50 2.29
N SER A 69 -12.18 -1.54 2.72
CA SER A 69 -11.55 -2.46 1.77
C SER A 69 -12.62 -3.11 0.87
N GLY A 70 -12.38 -3.13 -0.45
CA GLY A 70 -13.34 -3.63 -1.44
C GLY A 70 -14.40 -2.62 -1.93
N SER A 71 -14.41 -1.38 -1.44
CA SER A 71 -15.41 -0.36 -1.82
C SER A 71 -15.28 0.19 -3.26
N GLY A 72 -14.21 -0.16 -3.98
CA GLY A 72 -13.98 0.30 -5.36
C GLY A 72 -13.06 1.52 -5.52
N LYS A 73 -12.26 1.87 -4.50
CA LYS A 73 -11.33 3.03 -4.53
C LYS A 73 -10.36 3.00 -5.71
N THR A 74 -9.67 1.88 -5.90
CA THR A 74 -8.70 1.69 -6.99
C THR A 74 -9.35 1.78 -8.36
N GLU A 75 -10.56 1.25 -8.53
CA GLU A 75 -11.31 1.36 -9.78
C GLU A 75 -11.74 2.81 -10.04
N ALA A 76 -12.20 3.54 -9.02
CA ALA A 76 -12.52 4.96 -9.15
C ALA A 76 -11.28 5.79 -9.56
N SER A 77 -10.11 5.50 -8.96
CA SER A 77 -8.84 6.14 -9.32
C SER A 77 -8.47 5.92 -10.79
N LYS A 78 -8.61 4.69 -11.30
CA LYS A 78 -8.42 4.36 -12.72
C LYS A 78 -9.36 5.19 -13.61
N LYS A 79 -10.64 5.34 -13.23
CA LYS A 79 -11.62 6.12 -14.01
C LYS A 79 -11.34 7.63 -14.02
N VAL A 80 -10.79 8.18 -12.94
CA VAL A 80 -10.32 9.58 -12.92
C VAL A 80 -9.18 9.77 -13.93
N LEU A 81 -8.17 8.88 -13.91
CA LEU A 81 -7.04 8.94 -14.84
C LEU A 81 -7.46 8.75 -16.32
N GLU A 82 -8.33 7.78 -16.59
CA GLU A 82 -8.90 7.54 -17.92
C GLU A 82 -9.61 8.79 -18.47
N TYR A 83 -10.38 9.48 -17.62
CA TYR A 83 -11.08 10.70 -18.00
C TYR A 83 -10.11 11.84 -18.33
N ILE A 84 -9.19 12.14 -17.41
CA ILE A 84 -8.20 13.22 -17.59
C ILE A 84 -7.48 13.04 -18.92
N ALA A 85 -6.94 11.85 -19.18
CA ALA A 85 -6.20 11.58 -20.39
C ALA A 85 -7.05 11.63 -21.67
N ALA A 86 -8.34 11.28 -21.61
CA ALA A 86 -9.22 11.38 -22.76
C ALA A 86 -9.63 12.83 -23.10
N THR A 87 -9.49 13.77 -22.16
CA THR A 87 -9.94 15.17 -22.30
C THR A 87 -8.83 16.16 -22.63
N THR A 88 -7.58 15.71 -22.65
CA THR A 88 -6.39 16.52 -22.93
C THR A 88 -5.97 16.49 -24.40
N SER A 89 -5.67 17.65 -24.98
CA SER A 89 -5.53 17.86 -26.44
C SER A 89 -4.22 17.32 -27.07
N HIS A 90 -3.24 16.89 -26.27
CA HIS A 90 -1.89 16.54 -26.74
C HIS A 90 -1.65 15.02 -26.77
N LEU A 91 -2.33 14.34 -27.70
CA LEU A 91 -2.44 12.87 -27.75
C LEU A 91 -1.12 12.09 -27.56
N ARG A 92 0.00 12.53 -28.16
CA ARG A 92 1.25 11.73 -28.13
C ARG A 92 1.95 11.68 -26.76
N ASN A 93 2.02 12.80 -26.04
CA ASN A 93 2.63 12.82 -24.70
C ASN A 93 1.65 12.29 -23.65
N VAL A 94 0.36 12.60 -23.84
CA VAL A 94 -0.74 12.13 -23.00
C VAL A 94 -0.87 10.61 -23.01
N GLU A 95 -0.84 9.97 -24.18
CA GLU A 95 -0.93 8.52 -24.30
C GLU A 95 0.24 7.85 -23.57
N SER A 96 1.46 8.36 -23.71
CA SER A 96 2.64 7.83 -23.01
C SER A 96 2.51 7.90 -21.47
N VAL A 97 2.10 9.05 -20.91
CA VAL A 97 1.96 9.21 -19.45
C VAL A 97 0.77 8.42 -18.92
N LYS A 98 -0.38 8.47 -19.60
CA LYS A 98 -1.58 7.69 -19.25
C LYS A 98 -1.26 6.20 -19.28
N ASP A 99 -0.65 5.72 -20.35
CA ASP A 99 -0.35 4.31 -20.52
C ASP A 99 0.67 3.88 -19.47
N LYS A 100 1.72 4.64 -19.18
CA LYS A 100 2.65 4.32 -18.07
C LYS A 100 1.96 4.32 -16.69
N LEU A 101 1.07 5.26 -16.39
CA LEU A 101 0.33 5.30 -15.12
C LEU A 101 -0.70 4.16 -14.99
N LEU A 102 -1.43 3.83 -16.05
CA LEU A 102 -2.43 2.76 -16.03
C LEU A 102 -1.77 1.38 -16.09
N GLN A 103 -0.76 1.19 -16.95
CA GLN A 103 -0.04 -0.07 -17.14
C GLN A 103 0.95 -0.37 -16.00
N SER A 104 1.27 0.60 -15.15
CA SER A 104 2.02 0.32 -13.93
C SER A 104 1.18 -0.25 -12.79
N ASN A 105 -0.14 -0.12 -12.83
CA ASN A 105 -1.01 -0.69 -11.79
C ASN A 105 -0.85 -2.21 -11.66
N PRO A 106 -0.87 -3.03 -12.73
CA PRO A 106 -0.62 -4.47 -12.62
C PRO A 106 0.67 -4.81 -11.88
N LEU A 107 1.75 -4.04 -12.11
CA LEU A 107 3.01 -4.23 -11.40
C LEU A 107 2.88 -3.91 -9.91
N LEU A 108 2.30 -2.76 -9.56
CA LEU A 108 2.11 -2.38 -8.16
C LEU A 108 1.12 -3.30 -7.43
N GLU A 109 0.07 -3.75 -8.11
CA GLU A 109 -0.91 -4.70 -7.58
C GLU A 109 -0.25 -6.08 -7.35
N ALA A 110 0.60 -6.55 -8.28
CA ALA A 110 1.31 -7.81 -8.10
C ALA A 110 2.24 -7.83 -6.88
N PHE A 111 2.98 -6.75 -6.64
CA PHE A 111 3.94 -6.67 -5.54
C PHE A 111 3.37 -6.08 -4.24
N GLY A 112 2.23 -5.39 -4.31
CA GLY A 112 1.67 -4.63 -3.19
C GLY A 112 0.26 -5.05 -2.77
N ASN A 113 -0.43 -5.88 -3.55
CA ASN A 113 -1.74 -6.41 -3.18
C ASN A 113 -1.67 -7.89 -2.80
N ALA A 114 -2.64 -8.30 -1.99
CA ALA A 114 -2.82 -9.67 -1.57
C ALA A 114 -4.30 -9.99 -1.32
N LYS A 115 -4.63 -11.29 -1.36
CA LYS A 115 -5.94 -11.79 -0.96
C LYS A 115 -6.07 -11.77 0.56
N THR A 116 -7.15 -11.16 1.03
CA THR A 116 -7.58 -11.09 2.44
C THR A 116 -8.97 -11.70 2.57
N HIS A 117 -9.49 -11.82 3.80
CA HIS A 117 -10.87 -12.28 4.01
C HIS A 117 -11.96 -11.39 3.38
N ARG A 118 -11.67 -10.10 3.15
CA ARG A 118 -12.66 -9.13 2.67
C ARG A 118 -12.54 -8.82 1.18
N ASN A 119 -11.35 -8.99 0.61
CA ASN A 119 -11.04 -8.57 -0.75
C ASN A 119 -9.90 -9.45 -1.31
N ASP A 120 -10.13 -10.04 -2.49
CA ASP A 120 -9.17 -10.90 -3.19
C ASP A 120 -7.98 -10.12 -3.77
N ASN A 121 -8.12 -8.82 -3.99
CA ASN A 121 -7.07 -7.93 -4.50
C ASN A 121 -6.93 -6.70 -3.56
N SER A 122 -6.66 -6.95 -2.29
CA SER A 122 -6.56 -5.89 -1.28
C SER A 122 -5.22 -5.20 -1.32
N SER A 123 -5.19 -3.89 -1.54
CA SER A 123 -3.97 -3.10 -1.43
C SER A 123 -3.43 -3.14 0.00
N ARG A 124 -2.16 -3.52 0.11
CA ARG A 124 -1.40 -3.58 1.38
C ARG A 124 -0.34 -2.48 1.45
N PHE A 125 -0.55 -1.41 0.70
CA PHE A 125 0.20 -0.16 0.69
C PHE A 125 -0.76 0.97 0.33
N GLY A 126 -0.47 2.20 0.77
CA GLY A 126 -1.17 3.39 0.32
C GLY A 126 -0.48 3.99 -0.90
N LYS A 127 -1.27 4.49 -1.85
CA LYS A 127 -0.78 5.07 -3.11
C LYS A 127 -1.29 6.49 -3.27
N TYR A 128 -0.37 7.42 -3.43
CA TYR A 128 -0.69 8.79 -3.84
C TYR A 128 0.00 9.06 -5.17
N MET A 129 -0.78 9.50 -6.16
CA MET A 129 -0.28 9.75 -7.50
C MET A 129 -0.43 11.23 -7.83
N ASP A 130 0.69 11.89 -8.06
CA ASP A 130 0.73 13.21 -8.69
C ASP A 130 0.69 13.02 -10.20
N VAL A 131 -0.30 13.61 -10.84
CA VAL A 131 -0.30 13.81 -12.29
C VAL A 131 0.15 15.24 -12.55
N GLN A 132 1.28 15.41 -13.25
CA GLN A 132 1.87 16.71 -13.54
C GLN A 132 1.41 17.22 -14.89
N PHE A 133 0.98 18.47 -14.93
CA PHE A 133 0.48 19.15 -16.11
C PHE A 133 1.33 20.37 -16.43
N ASN A 134 1.55 20.61 -17.72
CA ASN A 134 2.16 21.85 -18.17
C ASN A 134 1.17 23.02 -18.13
N PHE A 135 1.65 24.21 -18.50
CA PHE A 135 0.84 25.43 -18.52
C PHE A 135 -0.35 25.39 -19.50
N GLU A 136 -0.34 24.49 -20.49
CA GLU A 136 -1.44 24.28 -21.45
C GLU A 136 -2.48 23.29 -20.93
N GLY A 137 -2.26 22.70 -19.75
CA GLY A 137 -3.12 21.66 -19.16
C GLY A 137 -2.85 20.26 -19.72
N ALA A 138 -1.74 20.02 -20.40
CA ALA A 138 -1.39 18.69 -20.89
C ALA A 138 -0.57 17.92 -19.84
N PRO A 139 -0.90 16.64 -19.56
CA PRO A 139 -0.09 15.80 -18.68
C PRO A 139 1.28 15.53 -19.29
N GLU A 140 2.34 15.86 -18.56
CA GLU A 140 3.74 15.72 -18.99
C GLU A 140 4.54 14.72 -18.15
N GLY A 141 4.03 14.35 -16.98
CA GLY A 141 4.68 13.40 -16.11
C GLY A 141 3.81 13.01 -14.93
N GLY A 142 4.41 12.24 -14.04
CA GLY A 142 3.78 11.88 -12.79
C GLY A 142 4.77 11.43 -11.74
N HIS A 143 4.28 11.32 -10.51
CA HIS A 143 5.06 10.84 -9.40
C HIS A 143 4.17 10.04 -8.46
N ILE A 144 4.60 8.83 -8.11
CA ILE A 144 3.88 7.97 -7.18
C ILE A 144 4.62 7.96 -5.84
N LEU A 145 3.91 8.37 -4.80
CA LEU A 145 4.31 8.23 -3.41
C LEU A 145 3.62 6.99 -2.83
N ASN A 146 4.44 6.06 -2.33
CA ASN A 146 3.98 4.86 -1.66
C ASN A 146 4.14 4.99 -0.15
N TYR A 147 3.10 4.57 0.57
CA TYR A 147 3.04 4.61 2.02
C TYR A 147 2.84 3.22 2.60
N LEU A 148 3.66 2.90 3.62
CA LEU A 148 3.43 1.79 4.56
C LEU A 148 3.06 0.45 3.89
N LEU A 149 3.99 -0.12 3.12
CA LEU A 149 3.86 -1.51 2.69
C LEU A 149 3.77 -2.43 3.92
N GLU A 150 2.78 -3.32 3.95
CA GLU A 150 2.58 -4.32 5.01
C GLU A 150 3.65 -5.43 4.93
N LYS A 151 4.91 -5.07 5.20
CA LYS A 151 6.06 -5.99 5.07
C LYS A 151 5.92 -7.26 5.90
N SER A 152 5.20 -7.23 7.04
CA SER A 152 4.93 -8.42 7.85
C SER A 152 4.21 -9.53 7.07
N ARG A 153 3.41 -9.18 6.05
CA ARG A 153 2.75 -10.13 5.15
C ARG A 153 3.72 -11.02 4.40
N VAL A 154 4.96 -10.57 4.16
CA VAL A 154 5.98 -11.38 3.47
C VAL A 154 6.25 -12.68 4.22
N VAL A 155 6.22 -12.66 5.56
CA VAL A 155 6.65 -13.79 6.40
C VAL A 155 5.51 -14.46 7.17
N SER A 156 4.36 -13.78 7.30
CA SER A 156 3.22 -14.26 8.07
C SER A 156 1.90 -13.80 7.46
N GLN A 157 0.94 -14.71 7.31
CA GLN A 157 -0.40 -14.42 6.81
C GLN A 157 -1.44 -15.03 7.75
N MET A 158 -2.63 -14.43 7.84
CA MET A 158 -3.74 -15.04 8.59
C MET A 158 -4.28 -16.28 7.86
N PRO A 159 -4.83 -17.27 8.58
CA PRO A 159 -5.42 -18.45 7.95
C PRO A 159 -6.49 -18.07 6.92
N GLY A 160 -6.35 -18.53 5.69
CA GLY A 160 -7.26 -18.18 4.58
C GLY A 160 -6.82 -16.99 3.74
N GLU A 161 -5.78 -16.26 4.14
CA GLU A 161 -5.18 -15.18 3.35
C GLU A 161 -3.99 -15.66 2.51
N ARG A 162 -3.61 -14.86 1.52
CA ARG A 162 -2.41 -15.06 0.71
C ARG A 162 -1.30 -14.07 1.06
N ASN A 163 -0.08 -14.44 0.68
CA ASN A 163 1.01 -13.48 0.53
C ASN A 163 0.77 -12.58 -0.71
N PHE A 164 1.71 -11.69 -1.02
CA PHE A 164 1.64 -10.85 -2.22
C PHE A 164 1.50 -11.68 -3.50
N HIS A 165 0.72 -11.19 -4.46
CA HIS A 165 0.37 -11.94 -5.67
C HIS A 165 1.59 -12.40 -6.46
N ILE A 166 2.65 -11.59 -6.52
CA ILE A 166 3.86 -11.87 -7.30
C ILE A 166 4.49 -13.23 -6.95
N PHE A 167 4.44 -13.67 -5.68
CA PHE A 167 4.98 -14.97 -5.30
C PHE A 167 4.26 -16.12 -6.01
N TYR A 168 2.94 -16.02 -6.12
CA TYR A 168 2.12 -17.04 -6.77
C TYR A 168 2.18 -16.94 -8.30
N GLN A 169 2.14 -15.71 -8.81
CA GLN A 169 2.25 -15.40 -10.23
C GLN A 169 3.59 -15.91 -10.79
N LEU A 170 4.71 -15.66 -10.10
CA LEU A 170 6.02 -16.17 -10.49
C LEU A 170 6.06 -17.70 -10.51
N LEU A 171 5.56 -18.35 -9.46
CA LEU A 171 5.58 -19.81 -9.38
C LEU A 171 4.70 -20.46 -10.46
N ALA A 172 3.52 -19.90 -10.74
CA ALA A 172 2.57 -20.45 -11.70
C ALA A 172 2.89 -20.09 -13.16
N GLY A 173 3.33 -18.86 -13.42
CA GLY A 173 3.54 -18.31 -14.77
C GLY A 173 4.98 -18.31 -15.25
N GLY A 174 5.96 -18.58 -14.38
CA GLY A 174 7.36 -18.70 -14.77
C GLY A 174 7.59 -19.91 -15.67
N ASP A 175 8.28 -19.71 -16.79
CA ASP A 175 8.68 -20.82 -17.65
C ASP A 175 9.73 -21.73 -16.97
N ALA A 176 9.93 -22.94 -17.51
CA ALA A 176 10.81 -23.94 -16.90
C ALA A 176 12.28 -23.50 -16.84
N ASP A 177 12.72 -22.61 -17.73
CA ASP A 177 14.10 -22.13 -17.74
C ASP A 177 14.29 -21.00 -16.72
N LEU A 178 13.33 -20.09 -16.61
CA LEU A 178 13.28 -19.05 -15.58
C LEU A 178 13.24 -19.67 -14.19
N LEU A 179 12.32 -20.60 -13.93
CA LEU A 179 12.23 -21.26 -12.63
C LEU A 179 13.53 -22.01 -12.28
N ARG A 180 14.16 -22.68 -13.24
CA ARG A 180 15.46 -23.36 -13.04
C ARG A 180 16.58 -22.37 -12.67
N ARG A 181 16.64 -21.22 -13.34
CA ARG A 181 17.62 -20.15 -13.02
C ARG A 181 17.37 -19.54 -11.65
N LEU A 182 16.10 -19.41 -11.27
CA LEU A 182 15.69 -18.91 -9.96
C LEU A 182 15.73 -19.97 -8.84
N ARG A 183 16.10 -21.22 -9.17
CA ARG A 183 16.10 -22.37 -8.25
C ARG A 183 14.72 -22.70 -7.66
N LEU A 184 13.65 -22.33 -8.38
CA LEU A 184 12.28 -22.50 -7.96
C LEU A 184 11.64 -23.79 -8.51
N GLU A 185 10.72 -24.35 -7.73
CA GLU A 185 9.81 -25.41 -8.14
C GLU A 185 8.41 -24.83 -8.36
N ASN A 186 7.68 -25.32 -9.38
CA ASN A 186 6.30 -24.92 -9.64
C ASN A 186 5.30 -25.60 -8.66
N ARG A 187 5.58 -25.46 -7.36
CA ARG A 187 4.86 -26.07 -6.22
C ARG A 187 4.82 -25.08 -5.05
N PRO A 188 3.80 -24.23 -4.95
CA PRO A 188 3.65 -23.27 -3.85
C PRO A 188 3.80 -23.87 -2.44
N GLU A 189 3.38 -25.11 -2.27
CA GLU A 189 3.47 -25.88 -1.01
C GLU A 189 4.88 -26.13 -0.48
N THR A 190 5.91 -25.98 -1.32
CA THR A 190 7.30 -26.18 -0.88
C THR A 190 7.86 -24.97 -0.14
N TYR A 191 7.21 -23.79 -0.22
CA TYR A 191 7.72 -22.55 0.33
C TYR A 191 6.96 -22.11 1.58
N LYS A 192 7.68 -21.95 2.70
CA LYS A 192 7.12 -21.56 4.00
C LYS A 192 6.29 -20.27 3.95
N TYR A 193 6.72 -19.29 3.16
CA TYR A 193 6.06 -17.99 3.07
C TYR A 193 4.85 -17.96 2.13
N VAL A 194 4.51 -19.08 1.49
CA VAL A 194 3.40 -19.16 0.55
C VAL A 194 2.30 -20.01 1.15
N THR A 195 1.14 -19.40 1.41
CA THR A 195 -0.03 -20.15 1.89
C THR A 195 -0.70 -20.91 0.75
N THR A 196 -1.08 -22.15 1.02
CA THR A 196 -1.73 -23.04 0.03
C THR A 196 -3.24 -23.11 0.23
N THR A 197 -3.87 -21.95 0.41
CA THR A 197 -5.31 -21.83 0.67
C THR A 197 -6.15 -22.19 -0.56
N ASP A 198 -5.64 -21.96 -1.77
CA ASP A 198 -6.35 -22.20 -3.02
C ASP A 198 -5.64 -23.27 -3.87
N ARG A 199 -6.03 -24.54 -3.72
CA ARG A 199 -5.52 -25.67 -4.54
C ARG A 199 -6.21 -25.79 -5.91
N GLN A 200 -7.07 -24.84 -6.26
CA GLN A 200 -7.85 -24.91 -7.49
C GLN A 200 -7.00 -24.58 -8.72
N LEU A 201 -7.12 -25.40 -9.77
CA LEU A 201 -6.40 -25.21 -11.04
C LEU A 201 -6.74 -23.85 -11.69
N SER A 202 -7.99 -23.40 -11.55
CA SER A 202 -8.47 -22.11 -12.06
C SER A 202 -7.69 -20.92 -11.51
N GLN A 203 -7.41 -20.91 -10.20
CA GLN A 203 -6.64 -19.85 -9.56
C GLN A 203 -5.20 -19.83 -10.07
N ARG A 204 -4.57 -21.00 -10.24
CA ARG A 204 -3.20 -21.10 -10.77
C ARG A 204 -3.12 -20.60 -12.22
N ASN A 205 -4.11 -20.93 -13.04
CA ASN A 205 -4.17 -20.43 -14.42
C ASN A 205 -4.31 -18.90 -14.43
N SER A 206 -5.16 -18.34 -13.56
CA SER A 206 -5.27 -16.89 -13.40
C SER A 206 -3.96 -16.26 -12.94
N ASP A 207 -3.27 -16.82 -11.95
CA ASP A 207 -1.96 -16.33 -11.50
C ASP A 207 -0.91 -16.36 -12.63
N ALA A 208 -0.93 -17.40 -13.48
CA ALA A 208 -0.04 -17.50 -14.64
C ALA A 208 -0.34 -16.44 -15.72
N GLU A 209 -1.62 -16.19 -16.02
CA GLU A 209 -2.04 -15.12 -16.93
C GLU A 209 -1.64 -13.75 -16.39
N GLN A 210 -1.87 -13.50 -15.10
CA GLN A 210 -1.48 -12.23 -14.45
C GLN A 210 0.04 -12.04 -14.44
N PHE A 211 0.83 -13.11 -14.33
CA PHE A 211 2.29 -13.00 -14.44
C PHE A 211 2.72 -12.46 -15.82
N ALA A 212 2.05 -12.89 -16.90
CA ALA A 212 2.32 -12.36 -18.24
C ALA A 212 2.00 -10.85 -18.32
N VAL A 213 0.90 -10.40 -17.69
CA VAL A 213 0.55 -8.99 -17.59
C VAL A 213 1.61 -8.20 -16.80
N VAL A 214 2.12 -8.75 -15.70
CA VAL A 214 3.20 -8.11 -14.91
C VAL A 214 4.49 -7.98 -15.73
N ARG A 215 4.85 -9.02 -16.48
CA ARG A 215 6.02 -8.97 -17.37
C ARG A 215 5.88 -7.90 -18.45
N GLU A 216 4.68 -7.72 -18.99
CA GLU A 216 4.42 -6.65 -19.94
C GLU A 216 4.47 -5.27 -19.28
N ALA A 217 3.86 -5.11 -18.10
CA ALA A 217 3.93 -3.88 -17.32
C ALA A 217 5.38 -3.46 -17.01
N MET A 218 6.25 -4.41 -16.65
CA MET A 218 7.68 -4.15 -16.45
C MET A 218 8.36 -3.60 -17.72
N ARG A 219 8.00 -4.10 -18.91
CA ARG A 219 8.52 -3.57 -20.19
C ARG A 219 8.00 -2.17 -20.46
N THR A 220 6.73 -1.90 -20.19
CA THR A 220 6.12 -0.58 -20.39
C THR A 220 6.76 0.51 -19.53
N ILE A 221 7.18 0.18 -18.31
CA ILE A 221 7.94 1.09 -17.44
C ILE A 221 9.45 1.08 -17.70
N GLU A 222 9.87 0.60 -18.89
CA GLU A 222 11.24 0.64 -19.39
C GLU A 222 12.25 -0.15 -18.54
N MET A 223 11.81 -1.20 -17.82
CA MET A 223 12.74 -2.11 -17.15
C MET A 223 13.39 -3.05 -18.17
N GLY A 224 14.73 -3.04 -18.18
CA GLY A 224 15.52 -3.95 -19.01
C GLY A 224 15.34 -5.42 -18.63
N VAL A 225 15.68 -6.35 -19.53
CA VAL A 225 15.53 -7.79 -19.28
C VAL A 225 16.31 -8.24 -18.04
N GLU A 226 17.55 -7.74 -17.88
CA GLU A 226 18.40 -8.02 -16.72
C GLU A 226 17.74 -7.51 -15.42
N GLU A 227 17.26 -6.27 -15.40
CA GLU A 227 16.59 -5.69 -14.23
C GLU A 227 15.33 -6.46 -13.83
N GLN A 228 14.56 -6.94 -14.82
CA GLN A 228 13.40 -7.79 -14.55
C GLN A 228 13.81 -9.11 -13.92
N GLU A 229 14.89 -9.73 -14.41
CA GLU A 229 15.39 -10.99 -13.84
C GLU A 229 15.97 -10.80 -12.44
N GLU A 230 16.66 -9.71 -12.18
CA GLU A 230 17.15 -9.37 -10.84
C GLU A 230 16.01 -9.12 -9.85
N ALA A 231 14.95 -8.42 -10.27
CA ALA A 231 13.76 -8.23 -9.45
C ALA A 231 13.11 -9.58 -9.08
N LEU A 232 12.98 -10.49 -10.05
CA LEU A 232 12.44 -11.83 -9.82
C LEU A 232 13.40 -12.73 -9.00
N ALA A 233 14.72 -12.55 -9.13
CA ALA A 233 15.72 -13.21 -8.29
C ALA A 233 15.60 -12.79 -6.83
N ILE A 234 15.29 -11.51 -6.56
CA ILE A 234 15.01 -11.04 -5.21
C ILE A 234 13.73 -11.70 -4.67
N VAL A 235 12.65 -11.78 -5.45
CA VAL A 235 11.42 -12.50 -5.06
C VAL A 235 11.72 -13.97 -4.74
N ALA A 236 12.48 -14.66 -5.59
CA ALA A 236 12.89 -16.05 -5.38
C ALA A 236 13.76 -16.21 -4.11
N SER A 237 14.67 -15.26 -3.85
CA SER A 237 15.51 -15.29 -2.66
C SER A 237 14.69 -15.19 -1.38
N VAL A 238 13.58 -14.44 -1.37
CA VAL A 238 12.66 -14.35 -0.23
C VAL A 238 11.96 -15.68 0.02
N LEU A 239 11.55 -16.39 -1.04
CA LEU A 239 10.97 -17.73 -0.93
C LEU A 239 11.97 -18.73 -0.35
N HIS A 240 13.22 -18.74 -0.84
CA HIS A 240 14.27 -19.61 -0.30
C HIS A 240 14.66 -19.24 1.13
N LEU A 241 14.72 -17.94 1.47
CA LEU A 241 14.98 -17.48 2.83
C LEU A 241 14.01 -18.11 3.83
N GLY A 242 12.71 -18.18 3.51
CA GLY A 242 11.71 -18.81 4.38
C GLY A 242 11.98 -20.29 4.66
N ASN A 243 12.68 -20.97 3.75
CA ASN A 243 12.99 -22.40 3.83
C ASN A 243 14.38 -22.70 4.40
N VAL A 244 15.19 -21.69 4.74
CA VAL A 244 16.49 -21.91 5.41
C VAL A 244 16.25 -22.61 6.74
N GLN A 245 16.88 -23.79 6.89
CA GLN A 245 16.73 -24.62 8.07
C GLN A 245 17.73 -24.20 9.16
N LEU A 246 17.18 -23.64 10.23
CA LEU A 246 17.91 -23.24 11.44
C LEU A 246 17.68 -24.28 12.53
N LEU A 247 18.74 -24.71 13.20
CA LEU A 247 18.73 -25.65 14.31
C LEU A 247 19.55 -25.10 15.47
N ALA A 248 19.24 -25.51 16.70
CA ALA A 248 20.08 -25.21 17.85
C ALA A 248 21.20 -26.27 17.96
N ASN A 249 22.44 -25.83 18.14
CA ASN A 249 23.57 -26.71 18.46
C ASN A 249 23.57 -27.09 19.95
N ASP A 250 24.52 -27.93 20.36
CA ASP A 250 24.66 -28.40 21.75
C ASP A 250 24.86 -27.28 22.79
N ARG A 251 25.24 -26.07 22.34
CA ARG A 251 25.44 -24.89 23.18
C ARG A 251 24.21 -23.96 23.21
N GLY A 252 23.13 -24.34 22.51
CA GLY A 252 21.89 -23.55 22.40
C GLY A 252 21.92 -22.44 21.34
N TYR A 253 22.99 -22.34 20.55
CA TYR A 253 23.12 -21.33 19.49
C TYR A 253 22.57 -21.82 18.17
N ALA A 254 22.03 -20.91 17.38
CA ALA A 254 21.52 -21.20 16.05
C ALA A 254 22.64 -21.51 15.06
N GLU A 255 22.47 -22.59 14.31
CA GLU A 255 23.28 -22.96 13.17
C GLU A 255 22.38 -23.28 11.98
N ILE A 256 22.87 -22.97 10.77
CA ILE A 256 22.24 -23.41 9.53
C ILE A 256 22.86 -24.75 9.14
N LEU A 257 22.03 -25.70 8.72
CA LEU A 257 22.51 -27.01 8.25
C LEU A 257 23.64 -26.87 7.21
N THR A 258 24.68 -27.68 7.36
CA THR A 258 25.94 -27.60 6.58
C THR A 258 25.70 -27.71 5.06
N HIS A 259 24.67 -28.45 4.65
CA HIS A 259 24.31 -28.63 3.24
C HIS A 259 22.92 -28.09 2.90
N ASP A 260 22.46 -27.06 3.62
CA ASP A 260 21.21 -26.38 3.30
C ASP A 260 21.28 -25.73 1.91
N ALA A 261 20.53 -26.29 0.96
CA ALA A 261 20.49 -25.79 -0.42
C ALA A 261 19.86 -24.38 -0.50
N ASN A 262 18.92 -24.05 0.40
CA ASN A 262 18.24 -22.76 0.37
C ASN A 262 19.21 -21.62 0.73
N ALA A 263 20.06 -21.78 1.75
CA ALA A 263 21.08 -20.80 2.10
C ALA A 263 22.03 -20.50 0.93
N ARG A 264 22.44 -21.54 0.20
CA ARG A 264 23.23 -21.39 -1.03
C ARG A 264 22.46 -20.66 -2.13
N HIS A 265 21.22 -21.07 -2.39
CA HIS A 265 20.39 -20.43 -3.41
C HIS A 265 20.16 -18.94 -3.10
N VAL A 266 19.89 -18.58 -1.83
CA VAL A 266 19.76 -17.18 -1.42
C VAL A 266 21.05 -16.41 -1.69
N ALA A 267 22.21 -16.99 -1.35
CA ALA A 267 23.50 -16.36 -1.59
C ALA A 267 23.78 -16.14 -3.09
N GLU A 268 23.49 -17.13 -3.93
CA GLU A 268 23.60 -17.04 -5.40
C GLU A 268 22.68 -15.95 -5.96
N LEU A 269 21.39 -15.96 -5.59
CA LEU A 269 20.38 -15.04 -6.10
C LEU A 269 20.63 -13.58 -5.67
N LEU A 270 21.07 -13.37 -4.43
CA LEU A 270 21.44 -12.05 -3.92
C LEU A 270 22.87 -11.63 -4.29
N LYS A 271 23.63 -12.50 -4.97
CA LYS A 271 25.02 -12.27 -5.37
C LYS A 271 25.93 -11.94 -4.18
N VAL A 272 25.75 -12.63 -3.05
CA VAL A 272 26.54 -12.50 -1.82
C VAL A 272 27.31 -13.77 -1.50
N LYS A 273 28.33 -13.68 -0.64
CA LYS A 273 29.05 -14.87 -0.17
C LYS A 273 28.19 -15.68 0.81
N GLU A 274 28.08 -16.98 0.57
CA GLU A 274 27.29 -17.90 1.43
C GLU A 274 27.73 -17.82 2.89
N GLU A 275 29.04 -17.80 3.16
CA GLU A 275 29.59 -17.70 4.51
C GLU A 275 29.15 -16.43 5.25
N GLN A 276 29.10 -15.29 4.54
CA GLN A 276 28.68 -14.01 5.10
C GLN A 276 27.18 -14.01 5.40
N LEU A 277 26.37 -14.57 4.50
CA LEU A 277 24.93 -14.72 4.73
C LEU A 277 24.66 -15.62 5.95
N ARG A 278 25.36 -16.76 6.05
CA ARG A 278 25.22 -17.69 7.18
C ARG A 278 25.59 -17.01 8.50
N ALA A 279 26.71 -16.30 8.54
CA ALA A 279 27.12 -15.55 9.72
C ALA A 279 26.12 -14.45 10.10
N ALA A 280 25.60 -13.69 9.13
CA ALA A 280 24.63 -12.62 9.37
C ALA A 280 23.28 -13.13 9.91
N LEU A 281 22.90 -14.37 9.58
CA LEU A 281 21.66 -14.99 10.07
C LEU A 281 21.81 -15.64 11.46
N THR A 282 23.04 -15.98 11.86
CA THR A 282 23.33 -16.77 13.08
C THR A 282 24.10 -15.99 14.15
N SER A 283 24.58 -14.79 13.82
CA SER A 283 25.32 -13.93 14.75
C SER A 283 24.95 -12.47 14.57
N ARG A 284 25.02 -11.71 15.66
CA ARG A 284 24.93 -10.25 15.65
C ARG A 284 26.29 -9.64 15.97
N THR A 285 26.59 -8.53 15.33
CA THR A 285 27.82 -7.78 15.58
C THR A 285 27.51 -6.60 16.50
N ILE A 286 28.22 -6.48 17.62
CA ILE A 286 28.11 -5.35 18.55
C ILE A 286 29.44 -4.61 18.54
N GLU A 287 29.40 -3.31 18.23
CA GLU A 287 30.55 -2.42 18.35
C GLU A 287 30.58 -1.84 19.76
N ALA A 288 31.62 -2.18 20.52
CA ALA A 288 31.82 -1.72 21.89
C ALA A 288 33.21 -1.09 22.02
N ARG A 289 33.26 0.23 22.23
CA ARG A 289 34.50 0.99 22.50
C ARG A 289 35.60 0.80 21.42
N GLY A 290 35.21 0.64 20.16
CA GLY A 290 36.12 0.45 19.03
C GLY A 290 36.42 -1.01 18.68
N ASP A 291 35.98 -1.98 19.50
CA ASP A 291 36.07 -3.40 19.21
C ASP A 291 34.75 -3.94 18.64
N VAL A 292 34.86 -4.77 17.61
CA VAL A 292 33.73 -5.39 16.92
C VAL A 292 33.62 -6.85 17.39
N VAL A 293 32.64 -7.15 18.25
CA VAL A 293 32.44 -8.49 18.81
C VAL A 293 31.21 -9.16 18.18
N GLY A 294 31.41 -10.34 17.60
CA GLY A 294 30.33 -11.21 17.12
C GLY A 294 29.73 -12.02 18.25
N THR A 295 28.43 -11.88 18.49
CA THR A 295 27.67 -12.69 19.46
C THR A 295 26.76 -13.66 18.70
N PRO A 296 26.84 -14.97 18.94
CA PRO A 296 25.93 -15.94 18.33
C PRO A 296 24.49 -15.70 18.80
N LEU A 297 23.53 -15.96 17.92
CA LEU A 297 22.10 -15.86 18.19
C LEU A 297 21.57 -17.20 18.68
N ASP A 298 20.52 -17.18 19.51
CA ASP A 298 19.71 -18.38 19.74
C ASP A 298 18.80 -18.69 18.53
N LEU A 299 18.13 -19.84 18.55
CA LEU A 299 17.26 -20.28 17.46
C LEU A 299 16.13 -19.28 17.15
N ALA A 300 15.49 -18.71 18.17
CA ALA A 300 14.37 -17.79 17.99
C ALA A 300 14.85 -16.46 17.40
N GLN A 301 15.97 -15.95 17.88
CA GLN A 301 16.63 -14.74 17.38
C GLN A 301 17.07 -14.91 15.92
N ALA A 302 17.64 -16.06 15.55
CA ALA A 302 18.05 -16.34 14.18
C ALA A 302 16.83 -16.45 13.23
N GLN A 303 15.74 -17.07 13.68
CA GLN A 303 14.48 -17.09 12.93
C GLN A 303 13.92 -15.67 12.73
N TYR A 304 13.96 -14.84 13.77
CA TYR A 304 13.56 -13.44 13.68
C TYR A 304 14.47 -12.66 12.72
N ALA A 305 15.79 -12.87 12.76
CA ALA A 305 16.75 -12.22 11.87
C ALA A 305 16.50 -12.59 10.40
N ARG A 306 16.26 -13.88 10.11
CA ARG A 306 15.86 -14.36 8.77
C ARG A 306 14.58 -13.71 8.28
N ASP A 307 13.56 -13.65 9.11
CA ASP A 307 12.28 -13.04 8.77
C ASP A 307 12.44 -11.51 8.60
N ALA A 308 13.26 -10.86 9.42
CA ALA A 308 13.59 -9.44 9.29
C ALA A 308 14.32 -9.14 7.98
N LEU A 309 15.27 -9.99 7.57
CA LEU A 309 15.96 -9.87 6.29
C LEU A 309 14.99 -10.03 5.13
N ALA A 310 14.12 -11.05 5.15
CA ALA A 310 13.11 -11.27 4.12
C ALA A 310 12.19 -10.04 3.95
N LYS A 311 11.71 -9.48 5.07
CA LYS A 311 10.91 -8.25 5.07
C LYS A 311 11.67 -7.05 4.49
N ALA A 312 12.92 -6.85 4.91
CA ALA A 312 13.73 -5.71 4.48
C ALA A 312 14.11 -5.78 2.99
N VAL A 313 14.43 -6.97 2.49
CA VAL A 313 14.76 -7.21 1.08
C VAL A 313 13.54 -6.95 0.20
N TYR A 314 12.37 -7.46 0.58
CA TYR A 314 11.13 -7.23 -0.18
C TYR A 314 10.69 -5.75 -0.15
N ASP A 315 10.78 -5.09 1.00
CA ASP A 315 10.45 -3.67 1.15
C ASP A 315 11.34 -2.76 0.28
N ARG A 316 12.65 -3.07 0.22
CA ARG A 316 13.59 -2.38 -0.66
C ARG A 316 13.33 -2.66 -2.14
N LEU A 317 12.98 -3.89 -2.50
CA LEU A 317 12.58 -4.24 -3.86
C LEU A 317 11.36 -3.42 -4.28
N PHE A 318 10.32 -3.37 -3.44
CA PHE A 318 9.12 -2.60 -3.72
C PHE A 318 9.43 -1.10 -3.87
N SER A 319 10.21 -0.54 -2.95
CA SER A 319 10.66 0.87 -3.03
C SER A 319 11.45 1.16 -4.30
N TRP A 320 12.30 0.23 -4.73
CA TRP A 320 13.07 0.34 -5.97
C TRP A 320 12.18 0.27 -7.22
N LEU A 321 11.19 -0.63 -7.26
CA LEU A 321 10.21 -0.71 -8.35
C LEU A 321 9.46 0.62 -8.51
N VAL A 322 9.08 1.24 -7.39
CA VAL A 322 8.42 2.55 -7.38
C VAL A 322 9.36 3.65 -7.86
N SER A 323 10.62 3.62 -7.45
CA SER A 323 11.63 4.56 -7.95
C SER A 323 11.86 4.42 -9.46
N LYS A 324 11.84 3.19 -10.00
CA LYS A 324 11.97 2.92 -11.43
C LYS A 324 10.78 3.46 -12.20
N LEU A 325 9.58 3.19 -11.71
CA LEU A 325 8.34 3.74 -12.22
C LEU A 325 8.37 5.28 -12.23
N ASN A 326 8.77 5.91 -11.12
CA ASN A 326 8.87 7.37 -11.02
C ASN A 326 9.90 7.96 -11.99
N THR A 327 10.99 7.23 -12.24
CA THR A 327 11.98 7.64 -13.24
C THR A 327 11.40 7.58 -14.65
N SER A 328 10.61 6.55 -14.97
CA SER A 328 9.95 6.41 -16.26
C SER A 328 8.81 7.41 -16.48
N LEU A 329 8.20 7.90 -15.38
CA LEU A 329 7.14 8.93 -15.38
C LEU A 329 7.66 10.36 -15.29
N ALA A 330 8.96 10.57 -15.01
CA ALA A 330 9.50 11.90 -14.81
C ALA A 330 9.34 12.75 -16.09
N PRO A 331 8.90 14.02 -15.97
CA PRO A 331 8.74 14.88 -17.12
C PRO A 331 10.11 15.21 -17.73
N ARG A 332 10.17 15.40 -19.05
CA ARG A 332 11.41 15.70 -19.78
C ARG A 332 11.95 17.11 -19.50
N SER A 333 11.06 18.03 -19.11
CA SER A 333 11.36 19.40 -18.73
C SER A 333 10.42 19.80 -17.59
N ARG A 334 10.90 20.63 -16.66
CA ARG A 334 10.05 21.30 -15.66
C ARG A 334 9.87 22.76 -16.03
N ASP A 335 8.64 23.22 -16.17
CA ASP A 335 8.30 24.66 -16.20
C ASP A 335 7.98 25.11 -14.76
N ALA A 336 8.29 26.35 -14.42
CA ALA A 336 7.91 26.92 -13.13
C ALA A 336 6.38 27.05 -12.96
N ARG A 337 5.63 26.91 -14.05
CA ARG A 337 4.15 26.96 -14.10
C ARG A 337 3.50 25.57 -14.12
N ASP A 338 4.26 24.50 -13.91
CA ASP A 338 3.70 23.16 -13.80
C ASP A 338 2.69 23.10 -12.66
N SER A 339 1.58 22.41 -12.88
CA SER A 339 0.49 22.23 -11.91
C SER A 339 0.23 20.75 -11.69
N VAL A 340 -0.34 20.39 -10.54
CA VAL A 340 -0.54 18.99 -10.15
C VAL A 340 -2.01 18.68 -9.83
N ILE A 341 -2.47 17.51 -10.28
CA ILE A 341 -3.64 16.82 -9.70
C ILE A 341 -3.14 15.63 -8.92
N GLY A 342 -3.28 15.68 -7.60
CA GLY A 342 -3.07 14.57 -6.70
C GLY A 342 -4.26 13.61 -6.69
N ILE A 343 -4.01 12.32 -6.74
CA ILE A 343 -5.03 11.28 -6.57
C ILE A 343 -4.61 10.38 -5.42
N LEU A 344 -5.36 10.43 -4.32
CA LEU A 344 -5.07 9.63 -3.13
C LEU A 344 -5.95 8.37 -3.10
N ASP A 345 -5.32 7.21 -3.28
CA ASP A 345 -5.90 5.87 -3.15
C ASP A 345 -5.19 5.14 -2.00
N ILE A 346 -5.74 5.24 -0.80
CA ILE A 346 -5.18 4.58 0.38
C ILE A 346 -5.94 3.30 0.72
N TYR A 347 -5.32 2.44 1.53
CA TYR A 347 -5.98 1.29 2.14
C TYR A 347 -7.26 1.72 2.88
N GLY A 348 -8.29 0.88 2.78
CA GLY A 348 -9.52 1.10 3.52
C GLY A 348 -9.32 0.86 5.02
N PHE A 349 -10.30 1.24 5.82
CA PHE A 349 -10.34 0.87 7.23
C PHE A 349 -10.43 -0.66 7.38
N GLU A 350 -9.70 -1.21 8.35
CA GLU A 350 -9.60 -2.66 8.58
C GLU A 350 -9.84 -3.03 10.04
N ILE A 351 -10.72 -4.01 10.26
CA ILE A 351 -10.93 -4.62 11.57
C ILE A 351 -10.89 -6.13 11.39
N PHE A 352 -9.89 -6.76 11.99
CA PHE A 352 -9.73 -8.21 12.05
C PHE A 352 -9.91 -8.73 13.48
N PRO A 353 -10.11 -10.05 13.67
CA PRO A 353 -10.14 -10.66 15.00
C PRO A 353 -8.87 -10.36 15.82
N LYS A 354 -7.72 -10.28 15.15
CA LYS A 354 -6.44 -9.86 15.73
C LYS A 354 -5.85 -8.74 14.88
N ASN A 355 -5.69 -7.56 15.45
CA ASN A 355 -5.10 -6.39 14.78
C ASN A 355 -3.68 -6.16 15.32
N SER A 356 -2.74 -5.87 14.44
CA SER A 356 -1.35 -5.55 14.80
C SER A 356 -1.06 -4.06 14.61
N PHE A 357 0.22 -3.68 14.73
CA PHE A 357 0.68 -2.30 14.54
C PHE A 357 0.34 -1.76 13.14
N GLU A 358 0.32 -2.63 12.14
CA GLU A 358 -0.03 -2.28 10.76
C GLU A 358 -1.48 -1.80 10.66
N GLN A 359 -2.45 -2.52 11.23
CA GLN A 359 -3.84 -2.05 11.29
C GLN A 359 -3.97 -0.78 12.12
N PHE A 360 -3.16 -0.60 13.16
CA PHE A 360 -3.14 0.64 13.92
C PHE A 360 -2.74 1.83 13.02
N CYS A 361 -1.65 1.74 12.27
CA CYS A 361 -1.20 2.77 11.34
C CYS A 361 -2.20 3.01 10.20
N ILE A 362 -2.75 1.94 9.62
CA ILE A 362 -3.76 1.99 8.55
C ILE A 362 -5.00 2.77 9.01
N ASN A 363 -5.55 2.37 10.16
CA ASN A 363 -6.76 2.97 10.67
C ASN A 363 -6.51 4.38 11.23
N PHE A 364 -5.29 4.66 11.71
CA PHE A 364 -4.91 6.01 12.12
C PHE A 364 -4.86 6.98 10.93
N CYS A 365 -4.28 6.56 9.80
CA CYS A 365 -4.30 7.33 8.57
C CYS A 365 -5.74 7.58 8.09
N ASN A 366 -6.61 6.57 8.16
CA ASN A 366 -8.05 6.75 7.85
C ASN A 366 -8.73 7.76 8.80
N GLU A 367 -8.38 7.75 10.09
CA GLU A 367 -8.89 8.73 11.06
C GLU A 367 -8.51 10.17 10.69
N LYS A 368 -7.27 10.38 10.23
CA LYS A 368 -6.79 11.69 9.74
C LYS A 368 -7.53 12.15 8.49
N LEU A 369 -7.78 11.25 7.55
CA LEU A 369 -8.54 11.58 6.35
C LEU A 369 -10.01 11.85 6.65
N GLN A 370 -10.59 11.13 7.60
CA GLN A 370 -11.95 11.42 8.08
C GLN A 370 -12.01 12.78 8.76
N GLN A 371 -10.99 13.15 9.56
CA GLN A 371 -10.90 14.49 10.14
C GLN A 371 -10.83 15.57 9.07
N LEU A 372 -10.01 15.37 8.03
CA LEU A 372 -9.91 16.30 6.90
C LEU A 372 -11.27 16.42 6.18
N PHE A 373 -11.95 15.30 5.94
CA PHE A 373 -13.28 15.28 5.34
C PHE A 373 -14.29 16.12 6.16
N ILE A 374 -14.37 15.88 7.46
CA ILE A 374 -15.28 16.62 8.36
C ILE A 374 -14.96 18.12 8.35
N GLN A 375 -13.68 18.47 8.36
CA GLN A 375 -13.24 19.85 8.31
C GLN A 375 -13.69 20.55 7.01
N LEU A 376 -13.52 19.90 5.86
CA LEU A 376 -13.82 20.48 4.55
C LEU A 376 -15.32 20.48 4.20
N THR A 377 -16.09 19.50 4.67
CA THR A 377 -17.49 19.31 4.24
C THR A 377 -18.51 19.84 5.21
N LEU A 378 -18.16 19.94 6.49
CA LEU A 378 -19.13 20.25 7.54
C LEU A 378 -18.69 21.48 8.33
N LYS A 379 -17.45 21.51 8.81
CA LYS A 379 -16.94 22.67 9.56
C LYS A 379 -16.86 23.93 8.70
N GLN A 380 -16.23 23.86 7.53
CA GLN A 380 -16.09 25.01 6.63
C GLN A 380 -17.44 25.54 6.13
N GLU A 381 -18.39 24.67 5.80
CA GLU A 381 -19.74 25.08 5.38
C GLU A 381 -20.48 25.84 6.49
N GLN A 382 -20.42 25.34 7.72
CA GLN A 382 -21.01 26.05 8.87
C GLN A 382 -20.33 27.39 9.15
N GLU A 383 -19.00 27.48 8.97
CA GLU A 383 -18.25 28.74 9.10
C GLU A 383 -18.61 29.73 7.98
N GLU A 384 -18.93 29.25 6.78
CA GLU A 384 -19.37 30.09 5.66
C GLU A 384 -20.78 30.66 5.90
N TYR A 385 -21.74 29.84 6.36
CA TYR A 385 -23.08 30.33 6.72
C TYR A 385 -23.02 31.42 7.78
N LEU A 386 -22.18 31.23 8.81
CA LEU A 386 -21.96 32.25 9.85
C LEU A 386 -21.34 33.53 9.28
N ARG A 387 -20.40 33.42 8.34
CA ARG A 387 -19.73 34.57 7.71
C ARG A 387 -20.68 35.38 6.84
N GLU A 388 -21.55 34.70 6.09
CA GLU A 388 -22.56 35.33 5.23
C GLU A 388 -23.77 35.86 6.04
N GLY A 389 -23.79 35.65 7.35
CA GLY A 389 -24.88 36.09 8.23
C GLY A 389 -26.18 35.32 8.01
N ILE A 390 -26.09 34.10 7.47
CA ILE A 390 -27.24 33.22 7.24
C ILE A 390 -27.62 32.56 8.55
N GLU A 391 -28.89 32.68 8.93
CA GLU A 391 -29.42 32.01 10.12
C GLU A 391 -29.34 30.50 9.92
N TRP A 392 -28.50 29.84 10.72
CA TRP A 392 -28.20 28.41 10.60
C TRP A 392 -28.18 27.76 11.98
N GLU A 393 -28.72 26.55 12.07
CA GLU A 393 -28.64 25.72 13.26
C GLU A 393 -27.41 24.80 13.16
N PRO A 394 -26.37 25.00 14.00
CA PRO A 394 -25.16 24.19 13.94
C PRO A 394 -25.46 22.70 14.12
N VAL A 395 -24.98 21.88 13.19
CA VAL A 395 -25.09 20.43 13.28
C VAL A 395 -23.97 19.93 14.19
N GLU A 396 -24.34 19.19 15.23
CA GLU A 396 -23.38 18.51 16.09
C GLU A 396 -22.73 17.32 15.36
N TYR A 397 -21.42 17.19 15.48
CA TYR A 397 -20.67 16.09 14.89
C TYR A 397 -19.53 15.64 15.80
N PHE A 398 -19.12 14.38 15.65
CA PHE A 398 -17.95 13.87 16.36
C PHE A 398 -16.67 14.38 15.70
N ASN A 399 -15.83 15.08 16.47
CA ASN A 399 -14.57 15.62 15.96
C ASN A 399 -13.42 14.62 16.19
N ASN A 400 -12.98 13.97 15.11
CA ASN A 400 -11.95 12.95 15.10
C ASN A 400 -10.56 13.48 15.53
N ILE A 401 -10.38 14.81 15.64
CA ILE A 401 -9.15 15.44 16.15
C ILE A 401 -8.75 14.89 17.52
N VAL A 402 -9.72 14.52 18.38
CA VAL A 402 -9.43 13.97 19.71
C VAL A 402 -8.71 12.63 19.62
N ILE A 403 -9.10 11.78 18.66
CA ILE A 403 -8.44 10.49 18.40
C ILE A 403 -7.07 10.75 17.74
N CYS A 404 -7.00 11.72 16.83
CA CYS A 404 -5.76 12.09 16.17
C CYS A 404 -4.69 12.59 17.15
N ASP A 405 -5.06 13.52 18.02
CA ASP A 405 -4.18 14.12 19.02
C ASP A 405 -3.74 13.10 20.07
N MET A 406 -4.63 12.17 20.44
CA MET A 406 -4.27 11.04 21.31
C MET A 406 -3.13 10.20 20.72
N ILE A 407 -3.06 10.08 19.39
CA ILE A 407 -2.05 9.27 18.71
C ILE A 407 -0.75 10.06 18.46
N GLU A 408 -0.82 11.36 18.17
CA GLU A 408 0.36 12.18 17.75
C GLU A 408 0.96 13.11 18.81
N ALA A 409 0.22 13.51 19.85
CA ALA A 409 0.69 14.57 20.75
C ALA A 409 2.00 14.21 21.49
N LYS A 410 3.10 14.91 21.19
CA LYS A 410 4.47 14.66 21.72
C LYS A 410 4.61 14.39 23.23
N HIS A 411 3.72 14.91 24.07
CA HIS A 411 3.77 14.76 25.53
C HIS A 411 2.64 13.88 26.13
N LYS A 412 1.76 13.34 25.28
CA LYS A 412 0.57 12.54 25.67
C LYS A 412 0.33 11.31 24.78
N ALA A 413 1.09 11.13 23.70
CA ALA A 413 0.75 10.19 22.65
C ALA A 413 0.85 8.71 23.05
N MET A 414 -0.02 7.88 22.48
CA MET A 414 0.21 6.44 22.44
C MET A 414 1.43 6.07 21.58
N SER A 415 1.77 6.84 20.56
CA SER A 415 2.95 6.60 19.72
C SER A 415 4.28 6.69 20.48
N SER A 416 4.39 7.58 21.48
CA SER A 416 5.57 7.62 22.35
C SER A 416 5.61 6.42 23.30
N ILE A 417 4.47 5.85 23.70
CA ILE A 417 4.39 4.64 24.52
C ILE A 417 4.76 3.40 23.72
N PHE A 418 4.25 3.26 22.49
CA PHE A 418 4.62 2.16 21.59
C PHE A 418 6.11 2.19 21.25
N MET A 419 6.71 3.37 21.03
CA MET A 419 8.16 3.46 20.85
C MET A 419 8.92 3.07 22.13
N LEU A 420 8.47 3.45 23.32
CA LEU A 420 9.15 3.09 24.57
C LEU A 420 9.10 1.58 24.86
N ASP A 421 7.98 0.89 24.56
CA ASP A 421 7.85 -0.56 24.74
C ASP A 421 8.58 -1.38 23.63
N LEU A 422 8.70 -0.86 22.40
CA LEU A 422 9.44 -1.54 21.31
C LEU A 422 10.97 -1.42 21.44
N PHE A 423 11.48 -0.42 22.17
CA PHE A 423 12.92 -0.19 22.34
C PHE A 423 13.51 -0.73 23.66
N ASP A 424 12.74 -1.53 24.42
CA ASP A 424 13.18 -2.26 25.63
C ASP A 424 14.04 -1.39 26.57
N ILE A 425 13.59 -0.16 26.83
CA ILE A 425 14.30 0.77 27.72
C ILE A 425 13.98 0.38 29.17
N PRO A 426 14.94 -0.14 29.96
CA PRO A 426 14.64 -0.63 31.29
C PRO A 426 14.32 0.54 32.24
N GLY A 427 13.14 0.48 32.85
CA GLY A 427 12.85 1.21 34.09
C GLY A 427 12.36 2.65 33.96
N LYS A 428 11.24 2.90 33.28
CA LYS A 428 10.30 3.99 33.67
C LYS A 428 8.92 3.92 33.00
N LEU A 429 7.92 4.16 33.84
CA LEU A 429 6.49 4.47 33.62
C LEU A 429 5.51 3.27 33.62
N HIS A 430 4.93 3.00 34.80
CA HIS A 430 3.56 2.50 34.92
C HIS A 430 2.60 3.53 34.29
N PHE A 431 2.39 3.46 32.98
CA PHE A 431 1.44 4.30 32.27
C PHE A 431 0.09 3.57 32.17
N ASN A 432 -0.98 4.17 32.70
CA ASN A 432 -2.34 3.65 32.56
C ASN A 432 -3.14 4.49 31.55
N PRO A 433 -3.20 4.11 30.27
CA PRO A 433 -3.89 4.88 29.22
C PRO A 433 -5.40 5.04 29.49
N LEU A 434 -6.01 4.17 30.30
CA LEU A 434 -7.44 4.18 30.63
C LEU A 434 -7.85 5.36 31.52
N LYS A 435 -6.93 5.94 32.30
CA LYS A 435 -7.23 7.09 33.16
C LYS A 435 -7.13 8.43 32.41
N ARG A 436 -6.56 8.44 31.21
CA ARG A 436 -6.18 9.68 30.49
C ARG A 436 -6.88 9.85 29.15
N PHE A 437 -7.40 8.78 28.56
CA PHE A 437 -8.09 8.80 27.27
C PHE A 437 -9.46 8.11 27.38
N PRO A 438 -10.57 8.86 27.38
CA PRO A 438 -11.93 8.29 27.42
C PRO A 438 -12.23 7.35 26.24
N SER A 439 -11.49 7.51 25.13
CA SER A 439 -11.61 6.70 23.92
C SER A 439 -10.87 5.36 24.01
N CYS A 440 -10.15 5.05 25.09
CA CYS A 440 -9.42 3.80 25.27
C CYS A 440 -10.11 2.89 26.31
N GLU A 441 -10.30 1.63 25.96
CA GLU A 441 -10.86 0.60 26.85
C GLU A 441 -9.90 -0.59 26.98
N ARG A 442 -9.86 -1.21 28.17
CA ARG A 442 -9.25 -2.53 28.36
C ARG A 442 -10.36 -3.58 28.22
N PRO A 443 -10.23 -4.53 27.29
CA PRO A 443 -11.13 -5.68 27.26
C PRO A 443 -10.98 -6.49 28.55
N LEU A 444 -12.10 -6.84 29.18
CA LEU A 444 -12.15 -7.56 30.47
C LEU A 444 -11.51 -8.97 30.45
N GLN A 445 -11.17 -9.50 29.27
CA GLN A 445 -10.68 -10.89 29.10
C GLN A 445 -9.36 -11.03 28.32
N ALA A 446 -8.62 -9.94 28.07
CA ALA A 446 -7.38 -10.01 27.29
C ALA A 446 -6.27 -9.11 27.86
N GLU A 447 -5.45 -9.67 28.75
CA GLU A 447 -4.19 -9.06 29.18
C GLU A 447 -3.28 -8.83 27.95
N GLY A 448 -2.75 -7.61 27.80
CA GLY A 448 -1.91 -7.20 26.67
C GLY A 448 -2.63 -6.60 25.46
N SER A 449 -3.97 -6.44 25.50
CA SER A 449 -4.74 -5.80 24.44
C SER A 449 -5.22 -4.39 24.82
N LEU A 450 -5.30 -3.49 23.84
CA LEU A 450 -5.86 -2.15 24.01
C LEU A 450 -6.93 -1.90 22.95
N ARG A 451 -8.14 -1.50 23.37
CA ARG A 451 -9.24 -1.14 22.48
C ARG A 451 -9.33 0.37 22.36
N THR A 452 -9.52 0.87 21.14
CA THR A 452 -9.79 2.28 20.86
C THR A 452 -11.22 2.40 20.32
N ARG A 453 -12.08 3.23 20.94
CA ARG A 453 -13.36 3.65 20.36
C ARG A 453 -13.07 4.57 19.19
N ARG A 454 -13.60 4.24 18.01
CA ARG A 454 -13.34 4.93 16.73
C ARG A 454 -14.65 5.26 16.03
N TYR A 455 -14.60 6.19 15.08
CA TYR A 455 -15.77 6.70 14.37
C TYR A 455 -16.67 5.61 13.75
N ILE A 456 -16.09 4.53 13.21
CA ILE A 456 -16.87 3.42 12.63
C ILE A 456 -17.68 2.64 13.68
N HIS A 457 -17.28 2.70 14.96
CA HIS A 457 -18.05 2.12 16.06
C HIS A 457 -19.08 3.08 16.68
N ALA A 458 -19.20 4.31 16.20
CA ALA A 458 -20.27 5.20 16.63
C ALA A 458 -21.64 4.86 15.99
N GLN A 459 -21.69 3.90 15.06
CA GLN A 459 -22.91 3.43 14.38
C GLN A 459 -23.26 1.95 14.63
N SER A 460 -22.65 1.29 15.62
CA SER A 460 -23.00 -0.09 16.01
C SER A 460 -23.47 -0.18 17.45
#